data_AF-A0A8R7PMC0-F1
#
_entry.id   AF-A0A8R7PMC0-F1
#
_cell.length_a   1.000
_cell.length_b   1.000
_cell.length_c   1.000
_cell.angle_alpha   90.00
_cell.angle_beta   90.00
_cell.angle_gamma   90.00
#
_symmetry.space_group_name_H-M   'P 1'
#
loop_
_entity.id
_entity.type
_entity.pdbx_description
1 polymer ?
#
loop_
_entity_poly.entity_id
_entity_poly.type
_entity_poly.pdbx_seq_one_letter_code
_entity_poly.pdbx_strand_id
1 'polypeptide(L)'
;GTIALEALDCTVCYHPLRPPVFQCAVGHVICSSCHDKLKNKNKCHACATTGGYNRCIAIDHILESVQAPCSNSIYGCTVKTRYLERQEHEKSCALAPCFCPEAGCGFAGLTTQLLHHLTDDHNIPVTEFPSGWCLTLEIQQSMRVLHMKEEEGGPMFLAKFTPVLPFGNVVSILCVDPHAVPGERKF
;
A
#
# COMPACT_ATOMS: atom_id res chain seq x y z
N GLY A 1 6.80 -19.60 -17.93
CA GLY A 1 5.39 -19.17 -17.87
C GLY A 1 5.21 -18.30 -16.64
N THR A 2 4.44 -17.23 -16.75
CA THR A 2 4.12 -16.33 -15.62
C THR A 2 2.77 -16.75 -15.06
N ILE A 3 2.68 -16.99 -13.75
CA ILE A 3 1.40 -17.23 -13.08
C ILE A 3 0.79 -15.86 -12.76
N ALA A 4 -0.47 -15.63 -13.15
CA ALA A 4 -1.21 -14.45 -12.72
C ALA A 4 -1.43 -14.55 -11.21
N LEU A 5 -0.98 -13.56 -10.43
CA LEU A 5 -1.02 -13.64 -8.96
C LEU A 5 -2.45 -13.74 -8.41
N GLU A 6 -3.43 -13.17 -9.13
CA GLU A 6 -4.86 -13.30 -8.84
C GLU A 6 -5.38 -14.74 -8.90
N ALA A 7 -4.72 -15.63 -9.65
CA ALA A 7 -5.02 -17.06 -9.64
C ALA A 7 -4.63 -17.74 -8.32
N LEU A 8 -3.87 -17.05 -7.46
CA LEU A 8 -3.46 -17.49 -6.13
C LEU A 8 -4.25 -16.79 -5.03
N ASP A 9 -5.41 -16.22 -5.33
CA ASP A 9 -6.32 -15.64 -4.35
C ASP A 9 -7.40 -16.63 -3.89
N CYS A 10 -7.84 -16.49 -2.65
CA CYS A 10 -8.95 -17.27 -2.11
C CYS A 10 -10.26 -16.89 -2.80
N THR A 11 -11.03 -17.87 -3.29
CA THR A 11 -12.30 -17.60 -4.00
C THR A 11 -13.43 -17.07 -3.11
N VAL A 12 -13.21 -16.96 -1.80
CA VAL A 12 -14.20 -16.45 -0.83
C VAL A 12 -13.90 -15.03 -0.40
N CYS A 13 -12.67 -14.77 0.05
CA CYS A 13 -12.28 -13.46 0.59
C CYS A 13 -11.43 -12.63 -0.37
N TYR A 14 -11.02 -13.20 -1.50
CA TYR A 14 -10.16 -12.54 -2.50
C TYR A 14 -8.82 -12.04 -1.92
N HIS A 15 -8.38 -12.62 -0.80
CA HIS A 15 -7.05 -12.39 -0.26
C HIS A 15 -6.05 -13.42 -0.79
N PRO A 16 -4.76 -13.03 -0.92
CA PRO A 16 -3.68 -13.94 -1.29
C PRO A 16 -3.66 -15.20 -0.44
N LEU A 17 -3.60 -16.37 -1.09
CA LEU A 17 -3.52 -17.66 -0.42
C LEU A 17 -2.22 -17.78 0.37
N ARG A 18 -2.28 -18.45 1.51
CA ARG A 18 -1.11 -18.91 2.29
C ARG A 18 -1.37 -20.34 2.74
N PRO A 19 -0.33 -21.19 2.81
CA PRO A 19 -0.46 -22.53 3.38
C PRO A 19 -1.04 -22.49 4.81
N PRO A 20 -1.90 -23.45 5.20
CA PRO A 20 -2.46 -24.51 4.36
C PRO A 20 -3.59 -24.00 3.43
N VAL A 21 -3.52 -24.37 2.16
CA VAL A 21 -4.57 -24.11 1.15
C VAL A 21 -5.46 -25.34 0.99
N PHE A 22 -6.76 -25.12 0.78
CA PHE A 22 -7.75 -26.18 0.64
C PHE A 22 -8.42 -26.12 -0.74
N GLN A 23 -8.52 -27.27 -1.41
CA GLN A 23 -9.05 -27.40 -2.76
C GLN A 23 -10.20 -28.43 -2.80
N CYS A 24 -11.26 -28.14 -3.54
CA CYS A 24 -12.32 -29.12 -3.80
C CYS A 24 -11.98 -30.01 -5.01
N ALA A 25 -12.71 -31.11 -5.23
CA ALA A 25 -12.44 -32.05 -6.32
C ALA A 25 -12.51 -31.42 -7.74
N VAL A 26 -13.21 -30.30 -7.91
CA VAL A 26 -13.32 -29.57 -9.19
C VAL A 26 -12.21 -28.52 -9.35
N GLY A 27 -11.52 -28.16 -8.26
CA GLY A 27 -10.37 -27.28 -8.30
C GLY A 27 -10.55 -25.89 -7.69
N HIS A 28 -11.72 -25.55 -7.12
CA HIS A 28 -11.87 -24.30 -6.36
C HIS A 28 -10.99 -24.31 -5.11
N VAL A 29 -10.33 -23.18 -4.83
CA VAL A 29 -9.34 -23.05 -3.76
C VAL A 29 -9.76 -22.01 -2.72
N ILE A 30 -9.54 -22.32 -1.45
CA ILE A 30 -9.81 -21.42 -0.33
C ILE A 30 -8.67 -21.42 0.68
N CYS A 31 -8.52 -20.31 1.40
CA CYS A 31 -7.58 -20.22 2.52
C CYS A 31 -8.12 -20.92 3.78
N SER A 32 -7.22 -21.22 4.72
CA SER A 32 -7.58 -21.85 6.00
C SER A 32 -8.68 -21.09 6.76
N SER A 33 -8.59 -19.76 6.85
CA SER A 33 -9.60 -18.97 7.58
C SER A 33 -11.00 -19.09 6.98
N CYS A 34 -11.10 -19.10 5.65
CA CYS A 34 -12.38 -19.27 4.97
C CYS A 34 -12.89 -20.71 5.10
N HIS A 35 -12.00 -21.71 5.01
CA HIS A 35 -12.33 -23.10 5.26
C HIS A 35 -12.92 -23.33 6.65
N ASP A 36 -12.32 -22.74 7.69
CA ASP A 36 -12.76 -22.92 9.07
C ASP A 36 -14.12 -22.27 9.35
N LYS A 37 -14.44 -21.18 8.64
CA LYS A 37 -15.72 -20.47 8.72
C LYS A 37 -16.85 -21.12 7.89
N LEU A 38 -16.58 -22.16 7.11
CA LEU A 38 -17.62 -22.85 6.34
C LEU A 38 -18.60 -23.57 7.27
N LYS A 39 -19.89 -23.22 7.15
CA LYS A 39 -20.97 -23.89 7.87
C LYS A 39 -21.12 -25.37 7.47
N ASN A 40 -20.90 -25.68 6.18
CA ASN A 40 -20.95 -27.03 5.66
C ASN A 40 -19.61 -27.40 5.02
N LYS A 41 -18.79 -28.14 5.77
CA LYS A 41 -17.47 -28.59 5.29
C LYS A 41 -17.53 -29.75 4.29
N ASN A 42 -18.68 -30.39 4.12
CA ASN A 42 -18.84 -31.53 3.22
C ASN A 42 -19.17 -31.14 1.77
N LYS A 43 -19.34 -29.84 1.49
CA LYS A 43 -19.65 -29.33 0.14
C LYS A 43 -18.81 -28.12 -0.22
N CYS A 44 -18.45 -28.04 -1.50
CA CYS A 44 -17.84 -26.84 -2.07
C CYS A 44 -18.86 -25.69 -2.10
N HIS A 45 -18.46 -24.49 -1.67
CA HIS A 45 -19.34 -23.31 -1.69
C HIS A 45 -19.63 -22.81 -3.11
N ALA A 46 -18.72 -23.03 -4.06
CA ALA A 46 -18.81 -22.50 -5.43
C ALA A 46 -19.57 -23.45 -6.37
N CYS A 47 -19.30 -24.75 -6.32
CA CYS A 47 -19.88 -25.73 -7.25
C CYS A 47 -20.79 -26.79 -6.59
N ALA A 48 -21.03 -26.69 -5.28
CA ALA A 48 -21.86 -27.62 -4.50
C ALA A 48 -21.43 -29.10 -4.48
N THR A 49 -20.30 -29.44 -5.11
CA THR A 49 -19.73 -30.81 -5.13
C THR A 49 -19.50 -31.32 -3.71
N THR A 50 -19.92 -32.56 -3.47
CA THR A 50 -19.74 -33.28 -2.21
C THR A 50 -18.30 -33.74 -2.01
N GLY A 51 -17.87 -33.89 -0.75
CA GLY A 51 -16.48 -34.21 -0.40
C GLY A 51 -15.68 -32.98 0.04
N GLY A 52 -16.31 -31.79 0.03
CA GLY A 52 -15.76 -30.60 0.67
C GLY A 52 -14.49 -30.08 0.04
N TYR A 53 -13.65 -29.49 0.89
CA TYR A 53 -12.31 -29.04 0.53
C TYR A 53 -11.27 -29.86 1.31
N ASN A 54 -10.22 -30.29 0.62
CA ASN A 54 -9.10 -31.02 1.22
C ASN A 54 -7.82 -30.19 1.10
N ARG A 55 -6.90 -30.35 2.03
CA ARG A 55 -5.61 -29.64 1.97
C ARG A 55 -4.87 -30.01 0.68
N CYS A 56 -4.49 -29.01 -0.09
CA CYS A 56 -3.76 -29.19 -1.33
C CYS A 56 -2.27 -28.93 -1.10
N ILE A 57 -1.53 -29.99 -0.79
CA ILE A 57 -0.08 -29.94 -0.56
C ILE A 57 0.67 -29.44 -1.80
N ALA A 58 0.18 -29.74 -3.00
CA ALA A 58 0.77 -29.25 -4.24
C ALA A 58 0.74 -27.72 -4.33
N ILE A 59 -0.41 -27.09 -3.98
CA ILE A 59 -0.50 -25.63 -3.96
C ILE A 59 0.36 -25.06 -2.83
N ASP A 60 0.39 -25.69 -1.66
CA ASP A 60 1.27 -25.25 -0.56
C ASP A 60 2.73 -25.14 -1.04
N HIS A 61 3.25 -26.17 -1.72
CA HIS A 61 4.61 -26.16 -2.28
C HIS A 61 4.80 -25.14 -3.42
N ILE A 62 3.78 -24.90 -4.25
CA ILE A 62 3.84 -23.87 -5.28
C ILE A 62 4.01 -22.49 -4.64
N LEU A 63 3.22 -22.18 -3.60
CA LEU A 63 3.30 -20.89 -2.90
C LEU A 63 4.66 -20.67 -2.22
N GLU A 64 5.28 -21.74 -1.71
CA GLU A 64 6.61 -21.69 -1.09
C GLU A 64 7.76 -21.53 -2.09
N SER A 65 7.59 -22.03 -3.33
CA SER A 65 8.66 -22.06 -4.35
C SER A 65 8.59 -20.94 -5.38
N VAL A 66 7.40 -20.36 -5.61
CA VAL A 66 7.22 -19.36 -6.65
C VAL A 66 7.75 -17.99 -6.23
N GLN A 67 8.40 -17.31 -7.18
CA GLN A 67 8.79 -15.92 -7.04
C GLN A 67 7.73 -15.00 -7.68
N ALA A 68 7.43 -13.90 -7.00
CA ALA A 68 6.50 -12.89 -7.48
C ALA A 68 7.21 -11.53 -7.60
N PRO A 69 6.90 -10.74 -8.64
CA PRO A 69 7.37 -9.36 -8.69
C PRO A 69 6.70 -8.53 -7.59
N CYS A 70 7.41 -7.51 -7.12
CA CYS A 70 6.85 -6.49 -6.25
C CYS A 70 5.63 -5.81 -6.91
N SER A 71 4.57 -5.52 -6.15
CA SER A 71 3.41 -4.76 -6.66
C SER A 71 3.81 -3.36 -7.15
N ASN A 72 4.89 -2.80 -6.61
CA ASN A 72 5.46 -1.51 -7.04
C ASN A 72 6.31 -1.61 -8.32
N SER A 73 6.24 -2.73 -9.06
CA SER A 73 6.89 -2.85 -10.36
C SER A 73 6.39 -1.84 -11.39
N ILE A 74 5.15 -1.37 -11.24
CA ILE A 74 4.59 -0.26 -12.03
C ILE A 74 5.34 1.06 -11.80
N TYR A 75 5.99 1.22 -10.65
CA TYR A 75 6.83 2.37 -10.31
C TYR A 75 8.33 2.10 -10.53
N GLY A 76 8.66 0.97 -11.17
CA GLY A 76 10.04 0.60 -11.55
C GLY A 76 10.72 -0.41 -10.63
N CYS A 77 10.03 -0.97 -9.63
CA CYS A 77 10.64 -2.01 -8.79
C CYS A 77 10.89 -3.30 -9.58
N THR A 78 12.16 -3.68 -9.72
CA THR A 78 12.59 -4.89 -10.44
C THR A 78 12.77 -6.10 -9.51
N VAL A 79 12.63 -5.91 -8.19
CA VAL A 79 12.81 -6.96 -7.19
C VAL A 79 11.73 -8.02 -7.35
N LYS A 80 12.18 -9.27 -7.35
CA LYS A 80 11.33 -10.46 -7.24
C LYS A 80 11.68 -11.17 -5.95
N THR A 81 10.67 -11.47 -5.14
CA THR A 81 10.84 -12.19 -3.87
C THR A 81 10.07 -13.49 -3.92
N ARG A 82 10.25 -14.36 -2.92
CA ARG A 82 9.28 -15.46 -2.73
C ARG A 82 7.90 -14.86 -2.53
N TYR A 83 6.89 -15.53 -3.06
CA TYR A 83 5.51 -15.04 -3.01
C TYR A 83 5.04 -14.73 -1.58
N LEU A 84 5.39 -15.59 -0.61
CA LEU A 84 5.04 -15.39 0.80
C LEU A 84 5.76 -14.20 1.46
N GLU A 85 6.94 -13.85 0.97
CA GLU A 85 7.80 -12.77 1.48
C GLU A 85 7.51 -11.42 0.80
N ARG A 86 6.70 -11.41 -0.28
CA ARG A 86 6.43 -10.22 -1.09
C ARG A 86 5.90 -9.05 -0.26
N GLN A 87 4.96 -9.32 0.63
CA GLN A 87 4.37 -8.28 1.49
C GLN A 87 5.39 -7.66 2.44
N GLU A 88 6.40 -8.42 2.87
CA GLU A 88 7.45 -7.91 3.75
C GLU A 88 8.37 -6.96 2.99
N HIS A 89 8.76 -7.32 1.76
CA HIS A 89 9.48 -6.41 0.87
C HIS A 89 8.69 -5.13 0.58
N GLU A 90 7.38 -5.22 0.35
CA GLU A 90 6.54 -4.07 0.01
C GLU A 90 6.48 -3.03 1.14
N LYS A 91 6.64 -3.43 2.41
CA LYS A 91 6.70 -2.50 3.57
C LYS A 91 7.92 -1.59 3.58
N SER A 92 9.01 -1.99 2.91
CA SER A 92 10.28 -1.25 2.87
C SER A 92 10.76 -1.00 1.44
N CYS A 93 9.87 -1.16 0.46
CA CYS A 93 10.20 -1.00 -0.95
C CYS A 93 10.51 0.48 -1.23
N ALA A 94 11.73 0.80 -1.65
CA ALA A 94 12.15 2.18 -1.96
C ALA A 94 11.32 2.85 -3.07
N LEU A 95 10.63 2.05 -3.90
CA LEU A 95 9.75 2.53 -4.98
C LEU A 95 8.27 2.42 -4.62
N ALA A 96 7.95 2.34 -3.32
CA ALA A 96 6.57 2.47 -2.86
C ALA A 96 6.01 3.86 -3.16
N PRO A 97 4.74 3.96 -3.60
CA PRO A 97 4.14 5.24 -3.93
C PRO A 97 3.72 6.01 -2.68
N CYS A 98 3.81 7.32 -2.76
CA CYS A 98 3.11 8.27 -1.90
C CYS A 98 1.74 8.60 -2.52
N PHE A 99 0.79 8.97 -1.67
CA PHE A 99 -0.57 9.32 -2.07
C PHE A 99 -0.83 10.80 -1.82
N CYS A 100 -1.60 11.44 -2.70
CA CYS A 100 -2.02 12.82 -2.48
C CYS A 100 -2.97 12.89 -1.25
N PRO A 101 -2.72 13.79 -0.28
CA PRO A 101 -3.59 13.92 0.90
C PRO A 101 -4.84 14.76 0.64
N GLU A 102 -4.94 15.41 -0.53
CA GLU A 102 -6.12 16.21 -0.88
C GLU A 102 -7.36 15.34 -1.04
N ALA A 103 -8.45 15.79 -0.41
CA ALA A 103 -9.70 15.05 -0.40
C ALA A 103 -10.25 14.91 -1.83
N GLY A 104 -10.49 13.66 -2.26
CA GLY A 104 -10.99 13.36 -3.60
C GLY A 104 -9.90 13.24 -4.68
N CYS A 105 -8.62 13.48 -4.34
CA CYS A 105 -7.52 13.23 -5.27
C CYS A 105 -7.07 11.76 -5.19
N GLY A 106 -7.08 11.06 -6.33
CA GLY A 106 -6.68 9.66 -6.44
C GLY A 106 -5.21 9.44 -6.81
N PHE A 107 -4.39 10.49 -6.79
CA PHE A 107 -3.00 10.42 -7.25
C PHE A 107 -2.15 9.49 -6.37
N ALA A 108 -1.38 8.62 -7.02
CA ALA A 108 -0.37 7.76 -6.42
C ALA A 108 0.89 7.73 -7.31
N GLY A 109 2.05 7.96 -6.71
CA GLY A 109 3.32 8.00 -7.46
C GLY A 109 4.53 8.12 -6.53
N LEU A 110 5.73 8.15 -7.09
CA LEU A 110 6.96 8.38 -6.32
C LEU A 110 6.92 9.75 -5.62
N THR A 111 7.70 9.92 -4.54
CA THR A 111 7.76 11.19 -3.78
C THR A 111 8.03 12.41 -4.66
N THR A 112 8.93 12.28 -5.63
CA THR A 112 9.24 13.34 -6.61
C THR A 112 8.07 13.67 -7.54
N GLN A 113 7.29 12.66 -7.94
CA GLN A 113 6.09 12.84 -8.75
C GLN A 113 4.96 13.47 -7.93
N LEU A 114 4.84 13.11 -6.64
CA LEU A 114 3.89 13.74 -5.73
C LEU A 114 4.20 15.22 -5.55
N LEU A 115 5.47 15.60 -5.40
CA LEU A 115 5.87 17.01 -5.31
C LEU A 115 5.36 17.80 -6.53
N HIS A 116 5.64 17.31 -7.73
CA HIS A 116 5.20 17.94 -8.98
C HIS A 116 3.66 17.98 -9.10
N HIS A 117 2.98 16.92 -8.69
CA HIS A 117 1.52 16.89 -8.67
C HIS A 117 0.94 17.95 -7.74
N LEU A 118 1.50 18.11 -6.54
CA LEU A 118 1.03 19.11 -5.57
C LEU A 118 1.27 20.54 -6.07
N THR A 119 2.38 20.79 -6.77
CA THR A 119 2.67 22.11 -7.34
C THR A 119 1.80 22.43 -8.54
N ASP A 120 1.61 21.47 -9.44
CA ASP A 120 1.07 21.76 -10.77
C ASP A 120 -0.45 21.60 -10.81
N ASP A 121 -0.97 20.54 -10.19
CA ASP A 121 -2.41 20.26 -10.17
C ASP A 121 -3.13 20.98 -9.03
N HIS A 122 -2.48 21.07 -7.85
CA HIS A 122 -3.07 21.68 -6.65
C HIS A 122 -2.56 23.10 -6.36
N ASN A 123 -1.58 23.62 -7.13
CA ASN A 123 -0.99 24.94 -6.90
C ASN A 123 -0.49 25.16 -5.45
N ILE A 124 -0.06 24.08 -4.79
CA ILE A 124 0.44 24.14 -3.42
C ILE A 124 1.86 24.73 -3.45
N PRO A 125 2.12 25.83 -2.71
CA PRO A 125 3.44 26.45 -2.70
C PRO A 125 4.48 25.53 -2.05
N VAL A 126 5.68 25.54 -2.61
CA VAL A 126 6.85 24.81 -2.08
C VAL A 126 7.81 25.79 -1.41
N THR A 127 8.33 25.40 -0.26
CA THR A 127 9.41 26.10 0.42
C THR A 127 10.57 25.15 0.62
N GLU A 128 11.68 25.45 -0.03
CA GLU A 128 12.91 24.66 0.07
C GLU A 128 13.82 25.26 1.15
N PHE A 129 14.42 24.41 1.98
CA PHE A 129 15.33 24.86 3.03
C PHE A 129 16.47 23.84 3.26
N PRO A 130 17.68 24.29 3.61
CA PRO A 130 18.82 23.41 3.88
C PRO A 130 18.71 22.70 5.24
N SER A 131 19.38 21.55 5.38
CA SER A 131 19.42 20.81 6.64
C SER A 131 20.06 21.62 7.77
N GLY A 132 19.51 21.47 8.98
CA GLY A 132 19.98 22.18 10.19
C GLY A 132 19.53 23.64 10.31
N TRP A 133 18.63 24.11 9.44
CA TRP A 133 18.09 25.47 9.50
C TRP A 133 16.69 25.52 10.12
N CYS A 134 16.41 26.61 10.84
CA CYS A 134 15.07 26.93 11.31
C CYS A 134 14.28 27.65 10.22
N LEU A 135 13.09 27.15 9.89
CA LEU A 135 12.18 27.78 8.95
C LEU A 135 11.12 28.59 9.68
N THR A 136 10.92 29.84 9.29
CA THR A 136 9.79 30.65 9.73
C THR A 136 8.69 30.57 8.67
N LEU A 137 7.51 30.12 9.07
CA LEU A 137 6.34 30.02 8.20
C LEU A 137 5.31 31.07 8.60
N GLU A 138 4.87 31.87 7.63
CA GLU A 138 3.70 32.70 7.81
C GLU A 138 2.44 31.81 7.79
N ILE A 139 1.55 32.03 8.75
CA ILE A 139 0.29 31.30 8.84
C ILE A 139 -0.59 31.71 7.65
N GLN A 140 -0.99 30.73 6.84
CA GLN A 140 -1.84 30.94 5.66
C GLN A 140 -3.12 30.09 5.75
N GLN A 141 -4.06 30.26 4.81
CA GLN A 141 -5.31 29.49 4.75
C GLN A 141 -5.23 28.27 3.80
N SER A 142 -4.03 27.77 3.52
CA SER A 142 -3.81 26.69 2.54
C SER A 142 -2.71 25.72 2.99
N MET A 143 -2.59 24.58 2.31
CA MET A 143 -1.45 23.69 2.45
C MET A 143 -0.16 24.31 1.88
N ARG A 144 0.99 23.83 2.35
CA ARG A 144 2.32 24.18 1.85
C ARG A 144 3.24 22.95 1.92
N VAL A 145 4.05 22.75 0.89
CA VAL A 145 5.09 21.74 0.88
C VAL A 145 6.38 22.34 1.44
N LEU A 146 7.04 21.62 2.35
CA LEU A 146 8.36 21.95 2.88
C LEU A 146 9.32 20.87 2.39
N HIS A 147 10.31 21.25 1.58
CA HIS A 147 11.27 20.30 1.03
C HIS A 147 12.65 20.58 1.60
N MET A 148 13.19 19.64 2.38
CA MET A 148 14.53 19.79 2.91
C MET A 148 15.55 19.35 1.85
N LYS A 149 16.44 20.25 1.46
CA LYS A 149 17.50 19.94 0.49
C LYS A 149 18.66 19.23 1.18
N GLU A 150 18.89 17.99 0.78
CA GLU A 150 20.06 17.18 1.13
C GLU A 150 20.66 16.57 -0.15
N GLU A 151 21.95 16.22 -0.11
CA GLU A 151 22.67 15.67 -1.27
C GLU A 151 22.07 14.37 -1.80
N GLU A 152 21.45 13.56 -0.93
CA GLU A 152 20.84 12.26 -1.28
C GLU A 152 19.31 12.29 -1.44
N GLY A 153 18.71 13.50 -1.43
CA GLY A 153 17.24 13.67 -1.45
C GLY A 153 16.66 13.67 -0.05
N GLY A 154 16.48 14.86 0.51
CA GLY A 154 16.01 15.04 1.88
C GLY A 154 14.50 14.81 2.04
N PRO A 155 14.02 14.74 3.29
CA PRO A 155 12.61 14.53 3.58
C PRO A 155 11.74 15.69 3.08
N MET A 156 10.55 15.32 2.61
CA MET A 156 9.49 16.23 2.25
C MET A 156 8.44 16.23 3.36
N PHE A 157 7.94 17.41 3.72
CA PHE A 157 6.87 17.59 4.68
C PHE A 157 5.72 18.38 4.07
N LEU A 158 4.52 18.16 4.60
CA LEU A 158 3.33 18.92 4.27
C LEU A 158 2.86 19.66 5.51
N ALA A 159 2.78 20.98 5.42
CA ALA A 159 2.22 21.83 6.45
C ALA A 159 0.79 22.24 6.05
N LYS A 160 -0.19 21.85 6.86
CA LYS A 160 -1.58 22.31 6.72
C LYS A 160 -1.92 23.28 7.84
N PHE A 161 -2.36 24.46 7.45
CA PHE A 161 -2.79 25.50 8.35
C PHE A 161 -4.32 25.49 8.42
N THR A 162 -4.86 25.23 9.60
CA THR A 162 -6.31 25.15 9.84
C THR A 162 -6.72 26.23 10.83
N PRO A 163 -7.55 27.21 10.44
CA PRO A 163 -8.07 28.20 11.38
C PRO A 163 -9.03 27.52 12.36
N VAL A 164 -8.81 27.76 13.65
CA VAL A 164 -9.66 27.28 14.74
C VAL A 164 -10.22 28.49 15.46
N LEU A 165 -11.41 28.92 15.07
CA LEU A 165 -12.08 30.06 15.68
C LEU A 165 -12.64 29.71 17.07
N PRO A 166 -12.55 30.60 18.08
CA PRO A 166 -11.85 31.88 18.12
C PRO A 166 -10.36 31.79 18.55
N PHE A 167 -9.81 30.58 18.66
CA PHE A 167 -8.56 30.27 19.35
C PHE A 167 -7.27 30.48 18.52
N GLY A 168 -7.39 30.78 17.22
CA GLY A 168 -6.26 31.08 16.34
C GLY A 168 -6.13 30.08 15.19
N ASN A 169 -4.92 29.53 14.99
CA ASN A 169 -4.63 28.58 13.92
C ASN A 169 -3.88 27.37 14.46
N VAL A 170 -4.23 26.19 13.97
CA VAL A 170 -3.48 24.95 14.18
C VAL A 170 -2.66 24.67 12.94
N VAL A 171 -1.38 24.35 13.14
CA VAL A 171 -0.50 23.88 12.06
C VAL A 171 -0.24 22.41 12.29
N SER A 172 -0.64 21.59 11.33
CA SER A 172 -0.30 20.17 11.30
C SER A 172 0.83 19.97 10.30
N ILE A 173 1.90 19.33 10.72
CA ILE A 173 3.05 18.99 9.88
C ILE A 173 3.08 17.47 9.70
N LEU A 174 3.06 17.03 8.46
CA LEU A 174 3.11 15.63 8.08
C LEU A 174 4.41 15.34 7.33
N CYS A 175 5.18 14.35 7.76
CA CYS A 175 6.29 13.82 6.98
C CYS A 175 5.74 12.97 5.83
N VAL A 176 6.20 13.21 4.60
CA VAL A 176 5.84 12.39 3.45
C VAL A 176 6.75 11.20 3.41
N ASP A 177 6.21 10.07 3.87
CA ASP A 177 6.88 8.78 3.88
C ASP A 177 5.99 7.74 3.17
N PRO A 178 6.47 7.11 2.09
CA PRO A 178 5.71 6.08 1.37
C PRO A 178 5.39 4.85 2.25
N HIS A 179 6.16 4.65 3.32
CA HIS A 179 6.02 3.54 4.27
C HIS A 179 5.21 3.90 5.52
N ALA A 180 4.82 5.18 5.71
CA ALA A 180 3.98 5.60 6.83
C ALA A 180 2.66 4.82 6.88
N VAL A 181 2.13 4.51 8.06
CA VAL A 181 0.87 3.76 8.15
C VAL A 181 -0.32 4.62 7.71
N PRO A 182 -1.41 4.05 7.15
CA PRO A 182 -2.53 4.83 6.60
C PRO A 182 -3.18 5.85 7.55
N GLY A 183 -3.13 5.60 8.87
CA GLY A 183 -3.63 6.53 9.89
C GLY A 183 -2.77 7.78 10.08
N GLU A 184 -1.52 7.75 9.63
CA GLU A 184 -0.58 8.88 9.68
C GLU A 184 -0.64 9.73 8.41
N ARG A 185 -1.33 9.29 7.35
CA ARG A 185 -1.32 9.95 6.03
C ARG A 185 -2.39 11.04 5.84
N LYS A 186 -3.05 11.48 6.92
CA LYS A 186 -4.19 12.41 6.85
C LYS A 186 -4.09 13.53 7.87
N PHE A 187 -4.61 14.68 7.48
CA PHE A 187 -4.85 15.84 8.33
C PHE A 187 -6.25 15.83 8.95
#